data_AF-A0A661DPG7-F1
#
_entry.id   AF-A0A661DPG7-F1
#
_cell.length_a   1.000
_cell.length_b   1.000
_cell.length_c   1.000
_cell.angle_alpha   90.00
_cell.angle_beta   90.00
_cell.angle_gamma   90.00
#
_symmetry.space_group_name_H-M   'P 1'
#
loop_
_entity.id
_entity.type
_entity.pdbx_description
1 polymer ?
#
loop_
_entity_poly.entity_id
_entity_poly.type
_entity_poly.pdbx_seq_one_letter_code
_entity_poly.pdbx_strand_id
1 'polypeptide(L)'
;RFHKSDHITTRQYARLLKSWLVEIGLDPYEYATHSIRRTKVSMIYQKTKNIRAIQLLLGHSNLDSTVRYLGVELDDALDVAENTEI
;
A
#
# COMPACT_ATOMS: atom_id res chain seq x y z
N ARG A 1 33.17 9.05 2.12
CA ARG A 1 32.85 9.05 3.57
C ARG A 1 31.65 8.13 3.78
N PHE A 2 31.89 6.86 4.10
CA PHE A 2 30.82 5.93 4.47
C PHE A 2 30.34 6.31 5.87
N HIS A 3 29.14 6.88 5.96
CA HIS A 3 28.48 7.03 7.24
C HIS A 3 28.01 5.63 7.67
N LYS A 4 28.42 5.23 8.87
CA LYS A 4 28.08 3.97 9.54
C LYS A 4 26.60 4.00 9.99
N SER A 5 25.69 4.09 9.01
CA SER A 5 24.25 3.95 9.23
C SER A 5 23.86 2.56 8.76
N ASP A 6 23.39 1.73 9.69
CA ASP A 6 22.89 0.38 9.37
C ASP A 6 21.62 0.43 8.50
N HIS A 7 20.97 1.60 8.43
CA HIS A 7 19.76 1.81 7.63
C HIS A 7 20.06 2.55 6.32
N ILE A 8 19.42 2.07 5.25
CA ILE A 8 19.37 2.79 3.97
C ILE A 8 18.56 4.07 4.14
N THR A 9 19.02 5.15 3.51
CA THR A 9 18.24 6.39 3.48
C THR A 9 17.04 6.25 2.56
N THR A 10 15.98 7.02 2.80
CA THR A 10 14.79 7.07 1.92
C THR A 10 15.17 7.35 0.46
N ARG A 11 16.18 8.19 0.24
CA ARG A 11 16.69 8.49 -1.11
C ARG A 11 17.38 7.29 -1.76
N GLN A 12 18.16 6.53 -1.00
CA GLN A 12 18.79 5.31 -1.52
C GLN A 12 17.75 4.24 -1.82
N TYR A 13 16.77 4.06 -0.93
CA TYR A 13 15.65 3.15 -1.16
C TYR A 13 14.88 3.52 -2.45
N ALA A 14 14.55 4.79 -2.65
CA ALA A 14 13.88 5.24 -3.87
C ALA A 14 14.72 5.02 -5.15
N ARG A 15 16.05 5.16 -5.07
CA ARG A 15 16.95 4.88 -6.20
C ARG A 15 17.00 3.41 -6.56
N LEU A 16 17.12 2.53 -5.56
CA LEU A 16 17.10 1.08 -5.75
C LEU A 16 15.78 0.64 -6.36
N LEU A 17 14.66 1.16 -5.84
CA LEU A 17 13.36 0.86 -6.40
C LEU A 17 13.24 1.34 -7.84
N LYS A 18 13.68 2.56 -8.14
CA LYS A 18 13.70 3.09 -9.51
C LYS A 18 14.50 2.20 -10.46
N SER A 19 15.68 1.72 -10.05
CA SER A 19 16.47 0.82 -10.92
C SER A 19 15.74 -0.50 -11.18
N TRP A 20 15.13 -1.10 -10.16
CA TRP A 20 14.38 -2.35 -10.35
C TRP A 20 13.16 -2.16 -11.25
N LEU A 21 12.43 -1.04 -11.11
CA LEU A 21 11.28 -0.73 -11.95
C LEU A 21 11.69 -0.60 -13.44
N VAL A 22 12.79 0.11 -13.72
CA VAL A 22 13.33 0.21 -15.09
C VAL A 22 13.74 -1.16 -15.63
N GLU A 23 14.37 -1.99 -14.80
CA GLU A 23 14.84 -3.32 -15.19
C GLU A 23 13.70 -4.26 -15.61
N ILE A 24 12.52 -4.12 -14.99
CA ILE A 24 11.31 -4.87 -15.35
C ILE A 24 10.41 -4.16 -16.37
N GLY A 25 10.85 -3.03 -16.93
CA GLY A 25 10.12 -2.29 -17.96
C GLY A 25 8.94 -1.43 -17.47
N LEU A 26 8.87 -1.12 -16.17
CA LEU A 26 7.86 -0.22 -15.61
C LEU A 26 8.35 1.23 -15.60
N ASP A 27 7.43 2.18 -15.79
CA ASP A 27 7.73 3.61 -15.72
C ASP A 27 7.95 4.09 -14.27
N PRO A 28 9.15 4.53 -13.88
CA PRO A 28 9.40 5.05 -12.54
C PRO A 28 8.69 6.37 -12.20
N TYR A 29 8.06 7.03 -13.18
CA TYR A 29 7.19 8.18 -12.92
C TYR A 29 5.79 7.75 -12.46
N GLU A 30 5.31 6.60 -12.92
CA GLU A 30 4.04 6.02 -12.48
C GLU A 30 4.21 5.20 -11.20
N TYR A 31 5.33 4.49 -11.06
CA TYR A 31 5.60 3.59 -9.95
C TYR A 31 6.70 4.16 -9.03
N ALA A 32 6.35 4.33 -7.76
CA ALA A 32 7.24 4.79 -6.70
C ALA A 32 6.95 4.10 -5.35
N THR A 33 7.76 4.41 -4.35
CA THR A 33 7.63 3.86 -2.99
C THR A 33 6.23 4.02 -2.41
N HIS A 34 5.57 5.15 -2.67
CA HIS A 34 4.18 5.38 -2.24
C HIS A 34 3.17 4.52 -3.02
N SER A 35 3.35 4.35 -4.34
CA SER A 35 2.47 3.50 -5.16
C SER A 35 2.49 2.06 -4.66
N ILE A 36 3.66 1.53 -4.35
CA ILE A 36 3.83 0.16 -3.84
C ILE A 36 3.18 0.01 -2.47
N ARG A 37 3.33 1.02 -1.60
CA ARG A 37 2.63 1.04 -0.31
C ARG A 37 1.11 0.95 -0.50
N ARG A 38 0.53 1.73 -1.43
CA ARG A 38 -0.91 1.66 -1.78
C ARG A 38 -1.29 0.27 -2.29
N THR A 39 -0.59 -0.25 -3.29
CA THR A 39 -0.90 -1.56 -3.90
C THR A 39 -0.89 -2.69 -2.87
N LYS A 40 0.13 -2.75 -2.01
CA LYS A 40 0.23 -3.83 -1.00
C LYS A 40 -0.96 -3.85 -0.07
N VAL A 41 -1.39 -2.68 0.44
CA VAL A 41 -2.53 -2.63 1.38
C VAL A 41 -3.86 -2.86 0.68
N SER A 42 -4.03 -2.38 -0.55
CA SER A 42 -5.23 -2.65 -1.35
C SER A 42 -5.39 -4.16 -1.62
N MET A 43 -4.31 -4.87 -1.96
CA MET A 43 -4.35 -6.33 -2.14
C MET A 43 -4.69 -7.08 -0.85
N ILE A 44 -4.17 -6.65 0.31
CA ILE A 44 -4.52 -7.26 1.61
C ILE A 44 -6.00 -7.00 1.92
N TYR A 45 -6.48 -5.77 1.68
CA TYR A 45 -7.89 -5.44 1.88
C TYR A 45 -8.80 -6.29 1.00
N GLN A 46 -8.52 -6.41 -0.30
CA GLN A 46 -9.32 -7.24 -1.20
C GLN A 46 -9.43 -8.70 -0.74
N LYS A 47 -8.36 -9.26 -0.16
CA LYS A 47 -8.34 -10.64 0.32
C LYS A 47 -9.00 -10.87 1.67
N THR A 48 -9.01 -9.86 2.53
CA THR A 48 -9.39 -10.02 3.95
C THR A 48 -10.62 -9.21 4.35
N LYS A 49 -10.94 -8.19 3.57
CA LYS A 49 -11.92 -7.12 3.85
C LYS A 49 -11.78 -6.52 5.26
N ASN A 50 -10.59 -6.62 5.88
CA ASN A 50 -10.33 -6.17 7.25
C ASN A 50 -9.68 -4.78 7.29
N ILE A 51 -10.50 -3.73 7.34
CA ILE A 51 -10.04 -2.34 7.36
C ILE A 51 -9.19 -2.03 8.61
N ARG A 52 -9.51 -2.64 9.76
CA ARG A 52 -8.77 -2.41 11.01
C ARG A 52 -7.34 -2.93 10.92
N ALA A 53 -7.13 -4.09 10.30
CA ALA A 53 -5.79 -4.62 10.05
C ALA A 53 -4.98 -3.68 9.13
N ILE A 54 -5.60 -3.14 8.08
CA ILE A 54 -4.95 -2.17 7.19
C ILE A 54 -4.59 -0.87 7.92
N GLN A 55 -5.48 -0.37 8.77
CA GLN A 55 -5.21 0.83 9.57
C GLN A 55 -3.93 0.66 10.41
N LEU A 56 -3.79 -0.50 11.07
CA LEU A 56 -2.62 -0.82 11.89
C LEU A 56 -1.35 -0.94 11.03
N LEU A 57 -1.42 -1.61 9.87
CA LEU A 57 -0.29 -1.73 8.94
C LEU A 57 0.16 -0.37 8.38
N LEU A 58 -0.77 0.54 8.17
CA LEU A 58 -0.47 1.90 7.69
C LEU A 58 -0.04 2.84 8.83
N GLY A 59 -0.36 2.52 10.09
CA GLY A 59 -0.13 3.41 11.23
C GLY A 59 -1.02 4.64 11.20
N HIS A 60 -2.24 4.54 10.65
CA HIS A 60 -3.19 5.64 10.60
C HIS A 60 -3.90 5.81 11.95
N SER A 61 -3.92 7.05 12.47
CA SER A 61 -4.63 7.37 13.72
C SER A 61 -6.14 7.27 13.58
N ASN A 62 -6.68 7.58 12.40
CA ASN A 62 -8.11 7.57 12.09
C ASN A 62 -8.46 6.45 11.09
N LEU A 63 -9.53 5.70 11.35
CA LEU A 63 -10.12 4.74 10.42
C LEU A 63 -10.58 5.42 9.11
N ASP A 64 -11.21 6.59 9.15
CA ASP A 64 -11.69 7.32 7.96
C ASP A 64 -10.55 7.65 6.99
N SER A 65 -9.36 7.95 7.53
CA SER A 65 -8.18 8.18 6.70
C SER A 65 -7.75 6.91 5.95
N THR A 66 -8.00 5.74 6.52
CA THR A 66 -7.75 4.44 5.88
C THR A 66 -8.82 4.13 4.84
N VAL A 67 -10.08 4.39 5.14
CA VAL A 67 -11.21 4.25 4.19
C VAL A 67 -10.96 5.12 2.96
N ARG A 68 -10.68 6.41 3.15
CA ARG A 68 -10.36 7.35 2.06
C ARG A 68 -9.08 6.97 1.32
N TYR A 69 -8.06 6.47 2.03
CA TYR A 69 -6.80 6.05 1.40
C TYR A 69 -6.97 4.81 0.53
N LEU A 70 -7.85 3.89 0.89
CA LEU A 70 -8.15 2.69 0.09
C LEU A 70 -9.17 2.97 -1.02
N GLY A 71 -10.03 3.98 -0.86
CA GLY A 71 -11.16 4.20 -1.77
C GLY A 71 -12.20 3.08 -1.63
N VAL A 72 -12.49 2.67 -0.40
CA VAL A 72 -13.58 1.70 -0.12
C VAL A 72 -14.91 2.39 -0.38
N GLU A 73 -15.72 1.81 -1.26
CA GLU A 73 -17.00 2.37 -1.72
C GLU A 73 -18.20 1.53 -1.25
N LEU A 74 -19.42 2.01 -1.53
CA LEU A 74 -20.66 1.29 -1.21
C LEU A 74 -20.72 -0.11 -1.85
N ASP A 75 -20.15 -0.27 -3.05
CA ASP A 75 -20.11 -1.55 -3.76
C ASP A 75 -19.33 -2.63 -2.99
N ASP A 76 -18.28 -2.25 -2.24
CA ASP A 76 -17.55 -3.19 -1.37
C ASP A 76 -18.44 -3.76 -0.25
N ALA A 77 -19.41 -2.98 0.23
CA ALA A 77 -20.35 -3.44 1.26
C ALA A 77 -21.39 -4.40 0.69
N LEU A 78 -21.85 -4.17 -0.55
CA LEU A 78 -22.76 -5.07 -1.25
C LEU A 78 -22.08 -6.41 -1.55
N ASP A 79 -20.83 -6.39 -2.04
CA ASP A 79 -20.04 -7.60 -2.26
C ASP A 79 -19.91 -8.44 -0.98
N VAL A 80 -19.65 -7.81 0.17
CA VAL A 80 -19.54 -8.53 1.45
C VAL A 80 -20.88 -9.15 1.84
N ALA A 81 -21.99 -8.43 1.66
CA ALA A 81 -23.33 -8.93 1.97
C ALA A 81 -23.73 -10.11 1.09
N GLU A 82 -23.48 -10.04 -0.22
CA GLU A 82 -23.80 -11.10 -1.18
C GLU A 82 -23.02 -12.40 -0.91
N ASN A 83 -21.75 -12.28 -0.51
CA ASN A 83 -20.89 -13.44 -0.25
C ASN A 83 -21.01 -13.99 1.18
N THR A 84 -21.81 -13.37 2.05
CA THR A 84 -22.07 -13.87 3.40
C THR A 84 -23.32 -14.74 3.40
N GLU A 85 -23.15 -16.05 3.25
CA GLU A 85 -24.21 -17.03 3.50
C GLU A 85 -24.51 -17.06 5.01
N ILE A 86 -25.80 -16.96 5.37
CA ILE A 86 -26.31 -17.15 6.74
C ILE A 86 -26.73 -18.60 6.92
#